data_AF-A0A973H336-F1
#
_entry.id   AF-A0A973H336-F1
#
_cell.length_a   1.000
_cell.length_b   1.000
_cell.length_c   1.000
_cell.angle_alpha   90.00
_cell.angle_beta   90.00
_cell.angle_gamma   90.00
#
_symmetry.space_group_name_H-M   'P 1'
#
loop_
_entity.id
_entity.type
_entity.pdbx_description
1 polymer ?
#
loop_
_entity_poly.entity_id
_entity_poly.type
_entity_poly.pdbx_seq_one_letter_code
_entity_poly.pdbx_strand_id
1 'polypeptide(L)'
;LGWQGQEVQETVFFQAGGLGLVLWGRDKLAADCGLDADKEPPAFGGIVLAHNVRSDTEVDELLTAAQAAGGTVTKLAALNEIGFYSAAFTDPDGHAWEIAHNPGFPLAEDGTVTLPDFGRP
;
A
#
# COMPACT_ATOMS: atom_id res chain seq x y z
N LEU A 1 -18.89 0.41 13.29
CA LEU A 1 -18.51 1.49 12.36
C LEU A 1 -19.55 1.72 11.26
N GLY A 2 -20.38 0.73 10.89
CA GLY A 2 -21.45 0.93 9.91
C GLY A 2 -21.00 1.00 8.45
N TRP A 3 -19.70 0.82 8.19
CA TRP A 3 -19.12 0.80 6.85
C TRP A 3 -19.65 -0.35 6.01
N GLN A 4 -19.79 -0.10 4.71
CA GLN A 4 -20.16 -1.09 3.71
C GLN A 4 -18.90 -1.42 2.89
N GLY A 5 -18.55 -2.69 2.81
CA GLY A 5 -17.33 -3.16 2.14
C GLY A 5 -17.62 -3.75 0.77
N GLN A 6 -16.63 -3.70 -0.11
CA GLN A 6 -16.60 -4.41 -1.39
C GLN A 6 -15.55 -5.53 -1.28
N GLU A 7 -15.91 -6.76 -1.63
CA GLU A 7 -14.99 -7.90 -1.61
C GLU A 7 -14.52 -8.24 -3.03
N VAL A 8 -13.21 -8.34 -3.22
CA VAL A 8 -12.57 -8.73 -4.48
C VAL A 8 -11.41 -9.66 -4.13
N GLN A 9 -11.41 -10.88 -4.67
CA GLN A 9 -10.32 -11.85 -4.53
C GLN A 9 -9.81 -12.00 -3.07
N GLU A 10 -10.71 -12.24 -2.12
CA GLU A 10 -10.40 -12.39 -0.68
C GLU A 10 -9.83 -11.13 -0.02
N THR A 11 -9.97 -9.96 -0.66
CA THR A 11 -9.62 -8.65 -0.11
C THR A 11 -10.89 -7.84 0.07
N VAL A 12 -11.07 -7.21 1.23
CA VAL A 12 -12.25 -6.38 1.52
C VAL A 12 -11.86 -4.91 1.64
N PHE A 13 -12.49 -4.07 0.82
CA PHE A 13 -12.22 -2.64 0.74
C PHE A 13 -13.37 -1.85 1.37
N PHE A 14 -13.04 -0.93 2.27
CA PHE A 14 -14.00 0.00 2.89
C PHE A 14 -13.59 1.44 2.59
N GLN A 15 -14.51 2.25 2.07
CA GLN A 15 -14.30 3.70 2.03
C GLN A 15 -14.46 4.27 3.44
N ALA A 16 -13.43 4.95 3.93
CA ALA A 16 -13.39 5.55 5.26
C ALA A 16 -12.95 7.01 5.16
N GLY A 17 -13.90 7.91 4.87
CA GLY A 17 -13.58 9.31 4.62
C GLY A 17 -12.77 9.46 3.33
N GLY A 18 -11.62 10.16 3.38
CA GLY A 18 -10.72 10.29 2.24
C GLY A 18 -9.66 9.18 2.10
N LEU A 19 -9.85 8.07 2.81
CA LEU A 19 -8.93 6.93 2.86
C LEU A 19 -9.68 5.63 2.51
N GLY A 20 -8.95 4.68 1.94
CA GLY A 20 -9.38 3.28 1.88
C GLY A 20 -8.86 2.51 3.08
N LEU A 21 -9.73 1.81 3.81
CA LEU A 21 -9.32 0.74 4.71
C LEU A 21 -9.44 -0.59 3.98
N VAL A 22 -8.33 -1.30 3.86
CA VAL A 22 -8.25 -2.57 3.13
C VAL A 22 -7.92 -3.69 4.11
N LEU A 23 -8.74 -4.73 4.12
CA LEU A 23 -8.49 -5.95 4.89
C LEU A 23 -8.01 -7.03 3.93
N TRP A 24 -6.79 -7.47 4.14
CA TRP A 24 -6.13 -8.51 3.36
C TRP A 24 -5.44 -9.51 4.29
N GLY A 25 -5.23 -10.73 3.81
CA GLY A 25 -4.56 -11.79 4.58
C GLY A 25 -3.17 -11.35 5.02
N ARG A 26 -2.85 -11.54 6.31
CA ARG A 26 -1.61 -11.04 6.93
C ARG A 26 -0.35 -11.45 6.17
N ASP A 27 -0.25 -12.72 5.80
CA ASP A 27 0.95 -13.26 5.13
C ASP A 27 1.07 -12.74 3.69
N LYS A 28 -0.08 -12.57 3.02
CA LYS A 28 -0.14 -11.97 1.68
C LYS A 28 0.30 -10.51 1.72
N LEU A 29 -0.18 -9.75 2.71
CA LEU A 29 0.19 -8.35 2.91
C LEU A 29 1.67 -8.18 3.27
N ALA A 30 2.22 -9.07 4.11
CA ALA A 30 3.65 -9.08 4.41
C ALA A 30 4.48 -9.35 3.15
N ALA A 31 4.13 -10.39 2.41
CA ALA A 31 4.83 -10.77 1.18
C ALA A 31 4.79 -9.66 0.13
N ASP A 32 3.65 -8.97 -0.03
CA ASP A 32 3.52 -7.84 -0.94
C ASP A 32 4.43 -6.66 -0.57
N CYS A 33 4.74 -6.50 0.72
CA CYS A 33 5.71 -5.51 1.19
C CYS A 33 7.17 -6.00 1.17
N GLY A 34 7.45 -7.21 0.69
CA GLY A 34 8.78 -7.81 0.75
C GLY A 34 9.22 -8.18 2.18
N LEU A 35 8.26 -8.43 3.07
CA LEU A 35 8.47 -8.81 4.46
C LEU A 35 8.13 -10.28 4.69
N ASP A 36 8.81 -10.86 5.68
CA ASP A 36 8.53 -12.20 6.18
C ASP A 36 7.68 -12.09 7.45
N ALA A 37 6.45 -12.62 7.41
CA ALA A 37 5.50 -12.59 8.51
C ALA A 37 5.94 -13.45 9.71
N ASP A 38 6.78 -14.46 9.48
CA ASP A 38 7.19 -15.48 10.46
C ASP A 38 8.60 -15.25 11.02
N LYS A 39 9.32 -14.23 10.54
CA LYS A 39 10.66 -13.90 11.03
C LYS A 39 10.63 -13.49 12.51
N GLU A 40 11.58 -14.00 13.30
CA GLU A 40 11.77 -13.60 14.71
C GLU A 40 12.91 -12.57 14.89
N PRO A 41 12.71 -11.48 15.66
CA PRO A 41 11.42 -11.00 16.17
C PRO A 41 10.49 -10.55 15.02
N PRO A 42 9.16 -10.52 15.21
CA PRO A 42 8.19 -10.23 14.15
C PRO A 42 8.54 -8.96 13.39
N ALA A 43 8.96 -9.11 12.13
CA ALA A 43 9.33 -7.97 11.29
C ALA A 43 8.12 -7.20 10.77
N PHE A 44 6.92 -7.79 10.85
CA PHE A 44 5.70 -7.21 10.31
C PHE A 44 4.60 -7.07 11.38
N GLY A 45 4.10 -5.85 11.58
CA GLY A 45 3.05 -5.55 12.57
C GLY A 45 1.63 -5.95 12.15
N GLY A 46 1.38 -6.30 10.88
CA GLY A 46 0.04 -6.58 10.35
C GLY A 46 -0.70 -5.36 9.79
N ILE A 47 -0.02 -4.23 9.69
CA ILE A 47 -0.54 -2.99 9.11
C ILE A 47 0.51 -2.45 8.14
N VAL A 48 0.05 -1.96 6.99
CA VAL A 48 0.86 -1.23 6.01
C VAL A 48 0.18 0.11 5.78
N LEU A 49 0.96 1.18 5.74
CA LEU A 49 0.49 2.50 5.33
C LEU A 49 0.79 2.70 3.85
N ALA A 50 -0.25 2.69 3.01
CA ALA A 50 -0.10 2.92 1.57
C ALA A 50 -0.26 4.41 1.24
N HIS A 51 0.80 5.01 0.70
CA HIS A 51 0.82 6.36 0.16
C HIS A 51 0.64 6.32 -1.36
N ASN A 52 -0.55 6.73 -1.81
CA ASN A 52 -0.86 6.78 -3.25
C ASN A 52 -0.32 8.08 -3.86
N VAL A 53 0.41 7.95 -4.97
CA VAL A 53 1.02 9.04 -5.72
C VAL A 53 0.50 9.08 -7.16
N ARG A 54 0.85 10.12 -7.91
CA ARG A 54 0.29 10.43 -9.23
C ARG A 54 1.15 9.96 -10.40
N SER A 55 2.36 9.45 -10.14
CA SER A 55 3.24 8.95 -11.19
C SER A 55 4.25 7.93 -10.68
N ASP A 56 4.79 7.10 -11.58
CA ASP A 56 5.87 6.16 -11.28
C ASP A 56 7.13 6.89 -10.78
N THR A 57 7.42 8.06 -11.36
CA THR A 57 8.54 8.91 -10.93
C THR A 57 8.42 9.33 -9.47
N GLU A 58 7.23 9.70 -9.00
CA GLU A 58 7.01 10.06 -7.60
C GLU A 58 7.24 8.85 -6.66
N VAL A 59 6.97 7.62 -7.13
CA VAL A 59 7.29 6.40 -6.37
C VAL A 59 8.80 6.28 -6.17
N ASP A 60 9.57 6.42 -7.24
CA ASP A 60 11.04 6.31 -7.20
C ASP A 60 11.68 7.42 -6.34
N GLU A 61 11.20 8.65 -6.49
CA GLU A 61 11.68 9.82 -5.75
C GLU A 61 11.41 9.68 -4.24
N LEU A 62 10.20 9.29 -3.86
CA LEU A 62 9.84 9.11 -2.45
C LEU A 62 10.53 7.90 -1.83
N LEU A 63 10.73 6.81 -2.56
CA LEU A 63 11.49 5.66 -2.06
C LEU A 63 12.94 6.07 -1.76
N THR A 64 13.56 6.84 -2.67
CA THR A 64 14.91 7.38 -2.48
C THR A 64 14.96 8.31 -1.26
N ALA A 65 13.97 9.19 -1.10
CA ALA A 65 13.88 10.08 0.05
C ALA A 65 13.69 9.33 1.36
N ALA A 66 12.83 8.30 1.38
CA ALA A 66 12.61 7.45 2.55
C ALA A 66 13.89 6.71 2.97
N GLN A 67 14.63 6.16 2.00
CA GLN A 67 15.93 5.52 2.27
C GLN A 67 16.94 6.53 2.84
N ALA A 68 17.04 7.73 2.26
CA ALA A 68 17.93 8.78 2.76
C ALA A 68 17.57 9.25 4.17
N ALA A 69 16.29 9.14 4.57
CA ALA A 69 15.80 9.45 5.91
C ALA A 69 16.00 8.31 6.93
N GLY A 70 16.61 7.19 6.54
CA GLY A 70 16.88 6.03 7.41
C GLY A 70 15.87 4.88 7.28
N GLY A 71 14.93 4.97 6.33
CA GLY A 71 14.07 3.86 5.98
C GLY A 71 14.83 2.70 5.33
N THR A 72 14.37 1.48 5.55
CA THR A 72 14.92 0.27 4.93
C THR A 72 14.01 -0.17 3.80
N VAL A 73 14.51 -0.13 2.56
CA VAL A 73 13.76 -0.61 1.38
C VAL A 73 13.56 -2.13 1.48
N THR A 74 12.31 -2.58 1.39
CA THR A 74 11.91 -3.99 1.50
C THR A 74 11.38 -4.55 0.18
N LYS A 75 10.80 -3.70 -0.66
CA LYS A 75 10.42 -4.00 -2.05
C LYS A 75 10.92 -2.86 -2.95
N LEU A 76 11.74 -3.18 -3.95
CA LEU A 76 12.16 -2.22 -4.97
C LEU A 76 10.96 -1.80 -5.82
N ALA A 77 11.01 -0.57 -6.33
CA ALA A 77 9.99 -0.04 -7.22
C ALA A 77 9.87 -0.89 -8.50
N ALA A 78 8.67 -1.39 -8.78
CA ALA A 78 8.38 -2.18 -9.96
C ALA A 78 6.89 -2.15 -10.31
N LEU A 79 6.58 -2.40 -11.59
CA LEU A 79 5.22 -2.70 -12.03
C LEU A 79 4.82 -4.08 -11.53
N ASN A 80 3.74 -4.16 -10.76
CA ASN A 80 3.24 -5.43 -10.24
C ASN A 80 2.37 -6.18 -11.26
N GLU A 81 2.04 -7.43 -10.93
CA GLU A 81 1.29 -8.34 -11.81
C GLU A 81 -0.14 -7.87 -12.10
N ILE A 82 -0.70 -7.00 -11.26
CA ILE A 82 -2.05 -6.44 -11.37
C ILE A 82 -2.08 -5.03 -11.97
N GLY A 83 -0.93 -4.54 -12.48
CA GLY A 83 -0.85 -3.37 -13.35
C GLY A 83 -0.66 -2.02 -12.66
N PHE A 84 -0.14 -1.98 -11.43
CA PHE A 84 0.27 -0.74 -10.77
C PHE A 84 1.74 -0.75 -10.33
N TYR A 85 2.36 0.44 -10.30
CA TYR A 85 3.77 0.60 -9.95
C TYR A 85 3.89 0.91 -8.45
N SER A 86 4.71 0.15 -7.74
CA SER A 86 4.84 0.31 -6.28
C SER A 86 6.20 -0.09 -5.75
N ALA A 87 6.52 0.45 -4.58
CA ALA A 87 7.67 0.08 -3.76
C ALA A 87 7.23 -0.02 -2.30
N ALA A 88 8.03 -0.70 -1.47
CA ALA A 88 7.80 -0.75 -0.04
C ALA A 88 9.09 -0.56 0.76
N PHE A 89 8.95 0.01 1.94
CA PHE A 89 10.02 0.19 2.91
C PHE A 89 9.48 0.04 4.34
N THR A 90 10.40 -0.10 5.29
CA THR A 90 10.11 0.08 6.71
C THR A 90 10.73 1.37 7.21
N ASP A 91 9.99 2.13 8.02
CA ASP A 91 10.55 3.32 8.68
C ASP A 91 11.52 2.93 9.82
N PRO A 92 12.21 3.87 10.47
CA PRO A 92 13.18 3.56 11.52
C PRO A 92 12.61 2.80 12.72
N ASP A 93 11.29 2.83 12.93
CA ASP A 93 10.58 2.12 13.99
C ASP A 93 10.05 0.75 13.53
N GLY A 94 10.24 0.41 12.25
CA GLY A 94 9.86 -0.87 11.66
C GLY A 94 8.43 -0.91 11.12
N HIS A 95 7.73 0.22 11.00
CA HIS A 95 6.41 0.24 10.39
C HIS A 95 6.53 0.13 8.86
N ALA A 96 5.70 -0.72 8.27
CA ALA A 96 5.68 -0.95 6.83
C ALA A 96 4.92 0.15 6.09
N TRP A 97 5.53 0.66 5.03
CA TRP A 97 4.96 1.65 4.13
C TRP A 97 5.02 1.13 2.70
N GLU A 98 3.95 1.36 1.96
CA GLU A 98 3.91 1.21 0.50
C GLU A 98 3.81 2.60 -0.13
N ILE A 99 4.56 2.82 -1.22
CA ILE A 99 4.36 3.97 -2.10
C ILE A 99 3.87 3.40 -3.43
N ALA A 100 2.67 3.81 -3.86
CA ALA A 100 2.01 3.21 -5.01
C ALA A 100 1.47 4.27 -5.98
N HIS A 101 1.78 4.12 -7.26
CA HIS A 101 1.05 4.77 -8.33
C HIS A 101 0.04 3.76 -8.89
N ASN A 102 -1.21 3.87 -8.45
CA ASN A 102 -2.31 3.00 -8.86
C ASN A 102 -3.36 3.80 -9.66
N PRO A 103 -3.37 3.71 -11.00
CA PRO A 103 -4.35 4.39 -11.85
C PRO A 103 -5.80 3.99 -11.57
N GLY A 104 -6.03 2.83 -10.96
CA GLY A 104 -7.36 2.36 -10.56
C GLY A 104 -7.92 3.06 -9.32
N PHE A 105 -7.10 3.79 -8.56
CA PHE A 105 -7.49 4.50 -7.34
C PHE A 105 -7.41 6.01 -7.57
N PRO A 106 -8.50 6.67 -8.01
CA PRO A 106 -8.51 8.10 -8.25
C PRO A 106 -8.08 8.89 -7.01
N LEU A 107 -7.09 9.77 -7.22
CA LEU A 107 -6.58 10.69 -6.21
C LEU A 107 -7.04 12.11 -6.54
N ALA A 108 -7.93 12.66 -5.73
CA ALA A 108 -8.39 14.05 -5.87
C ALA A 108 -7.24 15.04 -5.64
N GLU A 109 -7.40 16.31 -6.05
CA GLU A 109 -6.36 17.34 -5.95
C GLU A 109 -5.82 17.49 -4.51
N ASP A 110 -6.68 17.37 -3.51
CA ASP A 110 -6.36 17.46 -2.08
C ASP A 110 -5.73 16.18 -1.48
N GLY A 111 -5.51 15.14 -2.30
CA GLY A 111 -4.97 13.85 -1.87
C GLY A 111 -6.03 12.86 -1.37
N THR A 112 -7.32 13.20 -1.44
CA THR A 112 -8.40 12.26 -1.10
C THR A 112 -8.40 11.06 -2.04
N VAL A 113 -8.33 9.86 -1.46
CA VAL A 113 -8.49 8.59 -2.18
C VAL A 113 -9.97 8.21 -2.22
N THR A 114 -10.47 7.95 -3.42
CA THR A 114 -11.79 7.34 -3.62
C THR A 114 -11.62 5.94 -4.18
N LEU A 115 -12.09 4.93 -3.44
CA LEU A 115 -12.09 3.56 -3.92
C LEU A 115 -13.08 3.44 -5.09
N PRO A 116 -12.70 2.76 -6.18
CA PRO A 116 -13.61 2.53 -7.29
C PRO A 116 -14.75 1.60 -6.89
N ASP A 117 -15.82 1.62 -7.70
CA ASP A 117 -16.87 0.60 -7.65
C ASP A 117 -16.35 -0.66 -8.36
N PHE A 118 -15.91 -1.64 -7.58
CA PHE A 118 -15.35 -2.89 -8.09
C PHE A 118 -16.41 -3.85 -8.65
N GLY A 119 -17.69 -3.50 -8.53
CA GLY A 119 -18.81 -4.28 -9.06
C GLY A 119 -19.25 -3.89 -10.48
N ARG A 120 -18.67 -2.84 -11.08
CA ARG A 120 -18.97 -2.43 -12.45
C ARG A 120 -17.92 -2.97 -13.44
N PRO A 121 -18.36 -3.51 -14.58
CA PRO A 121 -17.47 -3.99 -15.64
C PRO A 121 -16.71 -2.85 -16.34
#